data_AF-A0ABD3XUW0-F1
#
_entry.id   AF-A0ABD3XUW0-F1
#
_cell.length_a   1.000
_cell.length_b   1.000
_cell.length_c   1.000
_cell.angle_alpha   90.00
_cell.angle_beta   90.00
_cell.angle_gamma   90.00
#
_symmetry.space_group_name_H-M   'P 1'
#
loop_
_entity.id
_entity.type
_entity.pdbx_description
1 polymer ?
#
loop_
_entity_poly.entity_id
_entity_poly.type
_entity_poly.pdbx_seq_one_letter_code
_entity_poly.pdbx_strand_id
1 'polypeptide(L)'
;MTTSKGIANPCSLDKLTVHELKLYLRDRGAHVSGNKSELIKRAQVFVNLRMRTQQEIQTDDKENDNKRHAEIFCTPFGEKIPEPWTLNVLWVCDLTHAPLFRTEDLYNYLLLLSMITIFI
;
A
#
# COMPACT_ATOMS: atom_id res chain seq x y z
N MET A 1 -12.75 -0.36 24.92
CA MET A 1 -12.42 1.09 25.03
C MET A 1 -11.01 1.21 25.56
N THR A 2 -10.02 1.36 24.69
CA THR A 2 -8.62 1.58 25.10
C THR A 2 -8.18 2.95 24.60
N THR A 3 -8.00 3.84 25.55
CA THR A 3 -7.67 5.25 25.40
C THR A 3 -6.37 5.46 24.61
N SER A 4 -6.47 6.08 23.44
CA SER A 4 -5.37 6.74 22.74
C SER A 4 -4.93 7.96 23.54
N LYS A 5 -4.18 7.75 24.61
CA LYS A 5 -3.51 8.85 25.32
C LYS A 5 -2.39 9.32 24.40
N GLY A 6 -2.51 10.54 23.85
CA GLY A 6 -1.47 11.17 23.06
C GLY A 6 -0.17 11.29 23.88
N ILE A 7 0.78 10.41 23.59
CA ILE A 7 2.12 10.47 24.18
C ILE A 7 2.94 11.42 23.30
N ALA A 8 2.77 12.73 23.53
CA ALA A 8 3.48 13.77 22.79
C ALA A 8 4.76 14.26 23.48
N ASN A 9 5.20 13.63 24.58
CA ASN A 9 6.38 14.05 25.33
C ASN A 9 7.38 12.91 25.54
N PRO A 10 8.67 13.08 25.16
CA PRO A 10 9.69 12.04 25.30
C PRO A 10 9.90 11.59 26.75
N CYS A 11 9.72 12.49 27.72
CA CYS A 11 9.81 12.21 29.16
C CYS A 11 8.69 11.30 29.69
N SER A 12 7.65 11.04 28.90
CA SER A 12 6.57 10.10 29.26
C SER A 12 6.92 8.64 28.94
N LEU A 13 7.89 8.40 28.04
CA LEU A 13 8.27 7.05 27.61
C LEU A 13 9.06 6.30 28.69
N ASP A 14 9.85 7.02 29.51
CA ASP A 14 10.63 6.41 30.59
C ASP A 14 9.74 5.84 31.72
N LYS A 15 8.54 6.42 31.89
CA LYS A 15 7.54 6.04 32.88
C LYS A 15 6.75 4.80 32.48
N LEU A 16 6.78 4.40 31.20
CA LEU A 16 6.09 3.22 30.72
C LEU A 16 6.78 1.94 31.19
N THR A 17 5.95 0.93 31.42
CA THR A 17 6.41 -0.45 31.66
C THR A 17 6.96 -1.05 30.37
N VAL A 18 7.78 -2.10 30.49
CA VAL A 18 8.30 -2.84 29.34
C VAL A 18 7.15 -3.40 28.48
N HIS A 19 6.06 -3.83 29.12
CA HIS A 19 4.89 -4.34 28.42
C HIS A 19 4.25 -3.25 27.53
N GLU A 20 4.00 -2.07 28.09
CA GLU A 20 3.42 -0.94 27.34
C GLU A 20 4.35 -0.46 26.21
N LEU A 21 5.67 -0.41 26.45
CA LEU A 21 6.65 -0.08 25.40
C LEU A 21 6.61 -1.08 24.24
N LYS A 22 6.49 -2.38 24.54
CA LYS A 22 6.37 -3.41 23.50
C LYS A 22 5.06 -3.28 22.73
N LEU A 23 3.95 -2.97 23.40
CA LEU A 23 2.67 -2.71 22.73
C LEU A 23 2.77 -1.49 21.80
N TYR A 24 3.31 -0.38 22.28
CA TYR A 24 3.51 0.84 21.49
C TYR A 24 4.34 0.60 20.22
N LEU A 25 5.42 -0.17 20.34
CA LEU A 25 6.31 -0.52 19.24
C LEU A 25 5.64 -1.52 18.28
N ARG A 26 4.93 -2.53 18.79
CA ARG A 26 4.22 -3.52 17.97
C ARG A 26 3.12 -2.88 17.13
N ASP A 27 2.36 -1.96 17.72
CA ASP A 27 1.31 -1.18 17.06
C ASP A 27 1.84 -0.35 15.88
N ARG A 28 3.15 -0.06 15.86
CA ARG A 28 3.85 0.65 14.78
C ARG A 28 4.71 -0.28 13.91
N GLY A 29 4.51 -1.60 14.01
CA GLY A 29 5.25 -2.60 13.24
C GLY A 29 6.74 -2.72 13.58
N ALA A 30 7.17 -2.16 14.71
CA ALA A 30 8.57 -2.16 15.12
C ALA A 30 8.95 -3.43 15.87
N HIS A 31 10.23 -3.78 15.79
CA HIS A 31 10.78 -4.90 16.55
C HIS A 31 10.68 -4.65 18.07
N VAL A 32 10.35 -5.69 18.85
CA VAL A 32 10.08 -5.60 20.30
C VAL A 32 11.07 -6.37 21.19
N SER A 33 12.18 -6.87 20.62
CA SER A 33 13.26 -7.45 21.43
C SER A 33 14.16 -6.37 22.03
N GLY A 34 14.91 -6.78 23.06
CA GLY A 34 15.92 -5.96 23.72
C GLY A 34 15.58 -5.61 25.18
N ASN A 35 16.51 -4.90 25.80
CA ASN A 35 16.35 -4.39 27.16
C ASN A 35 15.49 -3.12 27.19
N LYS A 36 14.99 -2.72 28.38
CA LYS A 36 14.09 -1.55 28.52
C LYS A 36 14.67 -0.28 27.90
N SER A 37 15.96 -0.02 28.09
CA SER A 37 16.66 1.14 27.52
C SER A 37 16.66 1.15 25.99
N GLU A 38 16.80 -0.01 25.35
CA GLU A 38 16.75 -0.16 23.90
C GLU A 38 15.33 0.08 23.36
N LEU A 39 14.31 -0.44 24.06
CA LEU A 39 12.91 -0.20 23.72
C LEU A 39 12.55 1.29 23.83
N ILE A 40 13.04 1.99 24.85
CA ILE A 40 12.84 3.44 25.01
C ILE A 40 13.50 4.22 23.87
N LYS A 41 14.79 3.96 23.58
CA LYS A 41 15.49 4.62 22.47
C LYS A 41 14.74 4.42 21.15
N ARG A 42 14.25 3.20 20.91
CA ARG A 42 13.43 2.90 19.73
C ARG A 42 12.13 3.70 19.75
N ALA A 43 11.41 3.72 20.87
CA ALA A 43 10.17 4.49 20.99
C ALA A 43 10.39 6.00 20.77
N GLN A 44 11.49 6.56 21.26
CA GLN A 44 11.87 7.96 21.05
C GLN A 44 12.08 8.28 19.57
N VAL A 45 12.78 7.42 18.82
CA VAL A 45 12.94 7.57 17.36
C VAL A 45 11.57 7.62 16.67
N PHE A 46 10.65 6.73 17.06
CA PHE A 46 9.30 6.69 16.47
C PHE A 46 8.47 7.94 16.80
N VAL A 47 8.59 8.48 18.01
CA VAL A 47 7.95 9.75 18.38
C VAL A 47 8.52 10.92 17.57
N ASN A 48 9.85 10.99 17.44
CA ASN A 48 10.53 12.04 16.67
C ASN A 48 10.15 12.01 15.19
N LEU A 49 10.07 10.81 14.61
CA LEU A 49 9.64 10.60 13.22
C LEU A 49 8.13 10.70 13.02
N ARG A 50 7.34 10.90 14.10
CA ARG A 50 5.88 10.90 14.08
C ARG A 50 5.32 9.68 13.32
N MET A 51 5.90 8.51 13.61
CA MET A 51 5.51 7.27 12.98
C MET A 51 4.05 6.95 13.29
N ARG A 52 3.26 6.81 12.22
CA ARG A 52 1.86 6.39 12.26
C ARG A 52 1.72 4.97 12.78
N THR A 53 0.57 4.68 13.36
CA THR A 53 0.19 3.33 13.76
C THR A 53 -0.15 2.48 12.54
N GLN A 54 -0.12 1.16 12.68
CA GLN A 54 -0.56 0.25 11.62
C GLN A 54 -2.04 0.45 11.27
N GLN A 55 -2.88 0.80 12.24
CA GLN A 55 -4.31 1.04 12.01
C GLN A 55 -4.56 2.30 11.17
N GLU A 56 -3.83 3.38 11.43
CA GLU A 56 -3.91 4.61 10.63
C GLU A 56 -3.50 4.35 9.18
N ILE A 57 -2.38 3.63 8.97
CA ILE A 57 -1.91 3.28 7.63
C ILE A 57 -2.95 2.44 6.89
N GLN A 58 -3.51 1.40 7.53
CA GLN A 58 -4.54 0.56 6.93
C GLN A 58 -5.81 1.34 6.57
N THR A 59 -6.17 2.35 7.37
CA THR A 59 -7.34 3.18 7.10
C THR A 59 -7.10 4.09 5.90
N ASP A 60 -5.93 4.73 5.83
CA ASP A 60 -5.52 5.58 4.71
C ASP A 60 -5.42 4.77 3.42
N ASP A 61 -4.83 3.56 3.48
CA ASP A 61 -4.71 2.67 2.32
C ASP A 61 -6.09 2.28 1.78
N LYS A 62 -7.03 1.91 2.66
CA LYS A 62 -8.41 1.60 2.28
C LYS A 62 -9.13 2.81 1.69
N GLU A 63 -8.94 3.99 2.27
CA GLU A 63 -9.53 5.23 1.73
C GLU A 63 -8.98 5.53 0.33
N ASN A 64 -7.67 5.39 0.15
CA ASN A 64 -7.01 5.58 -1.14
C ASN A 64 -7.48 4.55 -2.18
N ASP A 65 -7.66 3.29 -1.80
CA ASP A 65 -8.26 2.27 -2.67
C ASP A 65 -9.66 2.67 -3.12
N ASN A 66 -10.50 3.13 -2.19
CA ASN A 66 -11.84 3.60 -2.52
C ASN A 66 -11.82 4.82 -3.45
N LYS A 67 -10.89 5.76 -3.25
CA LYS A 67 -10.71 6.92 -4.14
C LYS A 67 -10.29 6.47 -5.54
N ARG A 68 -9.29 5.59 -5.65
CA ARG A 68 -8.86 5.02 -6.94
C ARG A 68 -9.98 4.27 -7.65
N HIS A 69 -10.79 3.51 -6.91
CA HIS A 69 -11.97 2.85 -7.49
C HIS A 69 -13.08 3.83 -7.90
N ALA A 70 -13.18 4.98 -7.22
CA ALA A 70 -14.15 6.03 -7.57
C ALA A 70 -13.68 6.91 -8.74
N GLU A 71 -12.36 7.01 -8.94
CA GLU A 71 -11.77 7.62 -10.13
C GLU A 71 -12.11 6.76 -11.34
N ILE A 72 -13.15 7.18 -12.06
CA ILE A 72 -13.55 6.54 -13.31
C ILE A 72 -12.44 6.80 -14.33
N PHE A 73 -11.60 5.80 -14.57
CA PHE A 73 -10.66 5.84 -15.69
C PHE A 73 -11.45 5.82 -16.99
N CYS A 74 -11.44 6.94 -17.70
CA CYS A 74 -12.06 7.07 -19.02
C CYS A 74 -11.00 7.10 -20.12
N THR A 75 -11.33 6.58 -21.30
CA THR A 75 -10.54 6.81 -22.51
C THR A 75 -10.60 8.30 -22.91
N PRO A 76 -9.70 8.78 -23.78
CA PRO A 76 -9.79 10.13 -24.35
C PRO A 76 -11.14 10.45 -25.03
N PHE A 77 -11.93 9.42 -25.34
CA PHE A 77 -13.27 9.51 -25.93
C PHE A 77 -14.40 9.47 -24.88
N GLY A 78 -14.08 9.43 -23.59
CA GLY A 78 -15.05 9.45 -22.50
C GLY A 78 -15.67 8.09 -22.15
N GLU A 79 -15.18 7.00 -22.75
CA GLU A 79 -15.67 5.65 -22.46
C GLU A 79 -15.05 5.15 -21.16
N LYS A 80 -15.84 4.51 -20.28
CA LYS A 80 -15.33 3.91 -19.05
C LYS A 80 -14.45 2.71 -19.39
N ILE A 81 -13.23 2.69 -18.87
CA ILE A 81 -12.34 1.54 -18.98
C ILE A 81 -12.89 0.43 -18.06
N PRO A 82 -13.14 -0.79 -18.58
CA PRO A 82 -13.64 -1.90 -17.78
C PRO A 82 -12.58 -2.40 -16.78
N GLU A 83 -13.03 -2.87 -15.62
CA GLU A 83 -12.15 -3.37 -14.57
C GLU A 83 -11.24 -4.51 -15.06
N PRO A 84 -9.95 -4.57 -14.70
CA PRO A 84 -9.00 -5.52 -15.25
C PRO A 84 -9.42 -7.00 -15.17
N TRP A 85 -10.11 -7.40 -14.09
CA TRP A 85 -10.60 -8.77 -13.91
C TRP A 85 -11.81 -9.10 -14.79
N THR A 86 -12.53 -8.11 -15.29
CA THR A 86 -13.64 -8.31 -16.23
C THR A 86 -13.15 -8.57 -17.66
N LEU A 87 -11.93 -8.16 -17.99
CA LEU A 87 -11.33 -8.35 -19.31
C LEU A 87 -10.91 -9.81 -19.60
N ASN A 88 -10.59 -10.59 -18.56
CA ASN A 88 -9.95 -11.90 -18.73
C ASN A 88 -10.95 -13.04 -19.00
N VAL A 89 -12.18 -12.93 -18.49
CA VAL A 89 -13.17 -14.03 -18.52
C VAL A 89 -13.62 -14.36 -19.94
N LEU A 90 -13.63 -13.38 -20.85
CA LEU A 90 -14.05 -13.60 -22.24
C LEU A 90 -12.88 -14.04 -23.13
N TRP A 91 -11.68 -13.48 -22.99
CA TRP A 91 -10.60 -13.71 -23.96
C TRP A 91 -9.84 -15.02 -23.81
N VAL A 92 -9.88 -15.66 -22.64
CA VAL A 92 -9.20 -16.96 -22.41
C VAL A 92 -10.02 -18.13 -22.94
N CYS A 93 -11.34 -18.00 -23.00
CA CYS A 93 -12.24 -19.09 -23.38
C CYS A 93 -13.00 -18.83 -24.70
N ASP A 94 -13.10 -17.57 -25.13
CA ASP A 94 -13.82 -17.18 -26.34
C ASP A 94 -13.09 -16.08 -27.13
N LEU A 95 -12.36 -16.52 -28.15
CA LEU A 95 -11.65 -15.63 -29.08
C LEU A 95 -12.57 -14.96 -30.11
N THR A 96 -13.87 -15.27 -30.14
CA THR A 96 -14.81 -14.62 -31.08
C THR A 96 -15.03 -13.14 -30.74
N HIS A 97 -14.74 -12.75 -29.50
CA HIS A 97 -14.76 -11.37 -29.02
C HIS A 97 -13.37 -10.73 -28.95
N ALA A 98 -12.32 -11.42 -29.40
CA ALA A 98 -10.99 -10.83 -29.49
C ALA A 98 -11.01 -9.69 -30.54
N PRO A 99 -10.44 -8.51 -30.23
CA PRO A 99 -10.32 -7.46 -31.22
C PRO A 99 -9.48 -7.95 -32.41
N LEU A 100 -9.83 -7.48 -33.60
CA LEU A 100 -9.12 -7.81 -34.83
C LEU A 100 -7.76 -7.10 -34.81
N PHE A 101 -6.75 -7.79 -34.31
CA PHE A 101 -5.37 -7.28 -34.29
C PHE A 101 -4.83 -7.23 -35.70
N ARG A 102 -4.40 -6.04 -36.13
CA ARG A 102 -3.67 -5.89 -37.39
C ARG A 102 -2.21 -6.23 -37.18
N THR A 103 -1.50 -6.43 -38.28
CA THR A 103 -0.07 -6.75 -38.26
C THR A 103 0.73 -5.66 -37.53
N GLU A 104 0.31 -4.40 -37.62
CA GLU A 104 0.92 -3.27 -36.93
C GLU A 104 0.73 -3.37 -35.41
N ASP A 105 -0.42 -3.85 -34.95
CA ASP A 105 -0.71 -4.03 -33.51
C ASP A 105 0.20 -5.11 -32.91
N LEU A 106 0.46 -6.19 -33.66
CA LEU A 106 1.43 -7.24 -33.30
C LEU A 106 2.87 -6.71 -33.26
N TYR A 107 3.30 -5.92 -34.24
CA TYR A 107 4.64 -5.32 -34.24
C TYR A 107 4.83 -4.35 -33.09
N ASN A 108 3.83 -3.51 -32.79
CA ASN A 108 3.86 -2.60 -31.66
C ASN A 108 3.98 -3.35 -30.33
N TYR A 109 3.26 -4.46 -30.17
CA TYR A 109 3.36 -5.31 -28.99
C TYR A 109 4.74 -5.95 -28.84
N LEU A 110 5.32 -6.48 -29.93
CA LEU A 110 6.66 -7.08 -29.92
C LEU A 110 7.77 -6.05 -29.65
N LEU A 111 7.63 -4.83 -30.19
CA LEU A 111 8.53 -3.71 -29.89
C LEU A 111 8.43 -3.28 -28.42
N LEU A 112 7.22 -3.20 -27.86
CA LEU A 112 7.04 -2.87 -26.44
C LEU A 112 7.65 -3.94 -25.53
N LEU A 113 7.48 -5.23 -25.83
CA LEU A 113 8.12 -6.31 -25.08
C LEU A 113 9.65 -6.28 -25.20
N SER A 114 10.19 -6.02 -26.40
CA SER A 114 11.64 -5.95 -26.58
C SER A 114 12.26 -4.77 -25.83
N MET A 115 11.55 -3.64 -25.74
CA MET A 115 11.98 -2.49 -24.93
C MET A 115 11.91 -2.79 -23.43
N ILE A 116 10.92 -3.54 -22.94
CA ILE A 116 10.82 -3.95 -21.53
C ILE A 116 11.96 -4.90 -21.14
N THR A 117 12.40 -5.75 -22.06
CA THR A 117 13.45 -6.76 -21.79
C THR A 117 14.87 -6.15 -21.74
N ILE A 118 15.08 -4.94 -22.24
CA ILE A 118 16.39 -4.26 -22.23
C ILE A 118 16.67 -3.53 -20.90
N PHE A 119 15.65 -3.38 -20.03
CA PHE A 119 15.75 -2.66 -18.76
C PHE A 119 15.73 -3.57 -17.49
N ILE A 120 15.95 -4.88 -17.65
CA ILE A 120 16.16 -5.85 -16.55
C ILE A 120 17.60 -6.36 -16.61
#